data_AF-A0A2J7ZSW0-F1
#
_entry.id   AF-A0A2J7ZSW0-F1
#
_cell.length_a   1.000
_cell.length_b   1.000
_cell.length_c   1.000
_cell.angle_alpha   90.00
_cell.angle_beta   90.00
_cell.angle_gamma   90.00
#
_symmetry.space_group_name_H-M   'P 1'
#
loop_
_entity.id
_entity.type
_entity.pdbx_description
1 polymer ?
#
loop_
_entity_poly.entity_id
_entity_poly.type
_entity_poly.pdbx_seq_one_letter_code
_entity_poly.pdbx_strand_id
1 'polypeptide(L)'
;MGISCFKQFVCGVGSFFKVGLAIAIAVIVSTKLWDVEINSEASGTPFVIKSQCLMGSNLESGTVCEYAYAVCGVSLLVSLCASLFLCLTCDLCGLGTWLEFVVHGLQTAWWVVASIIFWKKAREANDQGLPREDWRDAVAVMACVAALLGAIMAFACLLDACKCLANCFCCCGGSDRDYRKRGANAV
;
A
#
# COMPACT_ATOMS: atom_id res chain seq x y z
N MET A 1 -20.34 10.52 -20.57
CA MET A 1 -18.92 10.73 -20.23
C MET A 1 -18.58 10.49 -18.75
N GLY A 2 -19.47 9.89 -17.94
CA GLY A 2 -19.52 10.20 -16.49
C GLY A 2 -18.92 9.23 -15.47
N ILE A 3 -18.70 7.94 -15.76
CA ILE A 3 -18.33 6.96 -14.71
C ILE A 3 -16.90 6.43 -14.90
N SER A 4 -16.49 6.09 -16.12
CA SER A 4 -15.15 5.57 -16.40
C SER A 4 -14.03 6.58 -16.14
N CYS A 5 -14.29 7.87 -16.43
CA CYS A 5 -13.32 8.94 -16.20
C CYS A 5 -13.14 9.25 -14.70
N PHE A 6 -14.26 9.26 -13.94
CA PHE A 6 -14.22 9.44 -12.50
C PHE A 6 -13.46 8.31 -11.80
N LYS A 7 -13.62 7.06 -12.25
CA LYS A 7 -12.85 5.92 -11.72
C LYS A 7 -11.34 6.11 -11.93
N GLN A 8 -10.91 6.42 -13.16
CA GLN A 8 -9.49 6.64 -13.46
C GLN A 8 -8.91 7.76 -12.60
N PHE A 9 -9.69 8.83 -12.38
CA PHE A 9 -9.30 9.90 -11.47
C PHE A 9 -9.17 9.42 -10.02
N VAL A 10 -10.16 8.70 -9.47
CA VAL A 10 -10.12 8.20 -8.09
C VAL A 10 -8.98 7.20 -7.88
N CYS A 11 -8.77 6.27 -8.81
CA CYS A 11 -7.66 5.31 -8.75
C CYS A 11 -6.29 6.01 -8.85
N GLY A 12 -6.18 7.02 -9.72
CA GLY A 12 -4.98 7.84 -9.86
C GLY A 12 -4.67 8.58 -8.55
N VAL A 13 -5.63 9.37 -8.06
CA VAL A 13 -5.51 10.14 -6.82
C VAL A 13 -5.24 9.23 -5.62
N GLY A 14 -5.96 8.11 -5.50
CA GLY A 14 -5.76 7.13 -4.42
C GLY A 14 -4.37 6.51 -4.43
N SER A 15 -3.81 6.24 -5.61
CA SER A 15 -2.44 5.74 -5.77
C SER A 15 -1.41 6.79 -5.35
N PHE A 16 -1.60 8.05 -5.72
CA PHE A 16 -0.74 9.15 -5.27
C PHE A 16 -0.77 9.32 -3.74
N PHE A 17 -1.96 9.28 -3.13
CA PHE A 17 -2.08 9.36 -1.67
C PHE A 17 -1.40 8.18 -0.96
N LYS A 18 -1.50 6.96 -1.49
CA LYS A 18 -0.80 5.79 -0.93
C LYS A 18 0.70 5.94 -0.95
N VAL A 19 1.26 6.39 -2.07
CA VAL A 19 2.71 6.63 -2.20
C VAL A 19 3.12 7.76 -1.25
N GLY A 20 2.35 8.83 -1.18
CA GLY A 20 2.58 9.94 -0.26
C GLY A 20 2.56 9.50 1.22
N LEU A 21 1.59 8.67 1.62
CA LEU A 21 1.49 8.09 2.96
C LEU A 21 2.70 7.21 3.29
N ALA A 22 3.13 6.35 2.36
CA ALA A 22 4.29 5.49 2.56
C ALA A 22 5.57 6.32 2.76
N ILE A 23 5.77 7.37 1.96
CA ILE A 23 6.90 8.30 2.10
C ILE A 23 6.80 9.06 3.43
N ALA A 24 5.62 9.57 3.79
CA ALA A 24 5.41 10.30 5.03
C ALA A 24 5.71 9.44 6.27
N ILE A 25 5.26 8.18 6.29
CA ILE A 25 5.57 7.22 7.35
C ILE A 25 7.07 7.00 7.42
N ALA A 26 7.74 6.74 6.30
CA ALA A 26 9.20 6.54 6.27
C ALA A 26 9.96 7.77 6.82
N VAL A 27 9.56 8.98 6.42
CA VAL A 27 10.17 10.23 6.89
C VAL A 27 9.93 10.44 8.39
N ILE A 28 8.72 10.20 8.89
CA ILE A 28 8.39 10.34 10.32
C ILE A 28 9.17 9.33 11.15
N VAL A 29 9.26 8.07 10.71
CA VAL A 29 10.07 7.05 11.36
C VAL A 29 11.54 7.45 11.40
N SER A 30 12.08 7.97 10.29
CA SER A 30 13.49 8.40 10.21
C SER A 30 13.83 9.61 11.08
N THR A 31 12.93 10.60 11.17
CA THR A 31 13.24 11.91 11.79
C THR A 31 12.74 12.05 13.22
N LYS A 32 11.65 11.37 13.57
CA LYS A 32 10.98 11.53 14.87
C LYS A 32 11.11 10.32 15.79
N LEU A 33 11.42 9.14 15.26
CA LEU A 33 11.49 7.91 16.05
C LEU A 33 12.91 7.35 16.20
N TRP A 34 13.86 7.90 15.45
CA TRP A 34 15.29 7.64 15.66
C TRP A 34 15.82 8.60 16.73
N ASP A 35 16.13 8.07 17.91
CA ASP A 35 16.84 8.83 18.94
C ASP A 35 18.22 8.23 19.16
N VAL A 36 19.21 9.11 19.26
CA VAL A 36 20.61 8.72 19.47
C VAL A 36 20.98 9.15 20.88
N GLU A 37 20.74 8.26 21.84
CA GLU A 37 21.25 8.47 23.19
C GLU A 37 22.76 8.21 23.20
N ILE A 38 23.54 9.29 23.24
CA ILE A 38 24.98 9.22 23.49
C ILE A 38 25.17 9.12 24.99
N ASN A 39 25.04 7.91 25.53
CA ASN A 39 25.43 7.63 26.90
C ASN A 39 26.95 7.73 27.00
N SER A 40 27.43 8.90 27.42
CA SER A 40 28.84 9.11 27.76
C SER A 40 29.10 8.46 29.12
N GLU A 41 29.41 7.17 29.12
CA GLU A 41 29.93 6.53 30.32
C GLU A 41 31.28 7.17 30.66
N ALA A 42 31.35 7.83 31.82
CA ALA A 42 32.49 8.60 32.30
C ALA A 42 33.71 7.75 32.71
N SER A 43 33.85 6.52 32.19
CA SER A 43 34.77 5.52 32.72
C SER A 43 35.34 4.60 31.65
N GLY A 44 36.10 5.16 30.69
CA GLY A 44 37.13 4.44 29.94
C GLY A 44 36.70 3.27 29.04
N THR A 45 35.42 3.00 28.90
CA THR A 45 34.86 1.99 27.99
C THR A 45 34.68 2.57 26.58
N PRO A 46 34.83 1.77 25.51
CA PRO A 46 34.64 2.24 24.15
C PRO A 46 33.19 2.71 23.95
N PHE A 47 33.02 3.88 23.31
CA PHE A 47 31.71 4.46 23.00
C PHE A 47 30.80 3.44 22.30
N VAL A 48 29.77 2.95 23.00
CA VAL A 48 28.75 2.08 22.39
C VAL A 48 27.59 2.97 21.93
N ILE A 49 27.61 3.35 20.65
CA ILE A 49 26.50 4.05 20.01
C ILE A 49 25.36 3.02 19.85
N LYS A 50 24.37 3.05 20.76
CA LYS A 50 23.14 2.27 20.60
C LYS A 50 22.08 3.14 19.94
N SER A 51 21.80 2.88 18.66
CA SER A 51 20.60 3.43 18.01
C SER A 51 19.38 2.68 18.53
N GLN A 52 18.49 3.36 19.26
CA GLN A 52 17.24 2.76 19.72
C GLN A 52 16.07 3.32 18.92
N CYS A 53 15.26 2.42 18.39
CA CYS A 53 14.00 2.78 17.75
C CYS A 53 12.94 2.98 18.84
N LEU A 54 12.48 4.22 19.04
CA LEU A 54 11.45 4.57 20.05
C LEU A 54 10.06 3.97 19.79
N MET A 55 9.91 3.21 18.70
CA MET A 55 8.67 2.55 18.32
C MET A 55 8.45 1.21 19.04
N GLY A 56 9.46 0.69 19.75
CA GLY A 56 9.39 -0.54 20.51
C GLY A 56 10.13 -0.46 21.85
N SER A 57 9.62 -1.19 22.82
CA SER A 57 10.07 -1.27 24.21
C SER A 57 11.33 -2.11 24.46
N ASN A 58 11.53 -3.16 23.65
CA ASN A 58 12.58 -4.15 23.89
C ASN A 58 13.87 -3.76 23.17
N LEU A 59 15.05 -4.04 23.76
CA LEU A 59 16.37 -3.73 23.18
C LEU A 59 16.70 -4.48 21.85
N GLU A 60 15.85 -5.42 21.41
CA GLU A 60 15.77 -5.92 20.02
C GLU A 60 14.97 -4.97 19.09
N SER A 61 14.75 -3.71 19.53
CA SER A 61 13.93 -2.67 18.90
C SER A 61 14.41 -2.22 17.53
N GLY A 62 15.64 -2.59 17.12
CA GLY A 62 16.09 -2.43 15.73
C GLY A 62 15.12 -3.05 14.73
N THR A 63 14.49 -4.17 15.10
CA THR A 63 13.57 -4.92 14.23
C THR A 63 12.31 -4.16 13.84
N VAL A 64 11.77 -3.26 14.70
CA VAL A 64 10.48 -2.61 14.44
C VAL A 64 10.61 -1.45 13.46
N CYS A 65 11.64 -0.62 13.61
CA CYS A 65 11.92 0.43 12.63
C CYS A 65 12.31 -0.19 11.28
N GLU A 66 13.16 -1.22 11.28
CA GLU A 66 13.52 -1.96 10.08
C GLU A 66 12.29 -2.57 9.40
N TYR A 67 11.37 -3.14 10.17
CA TYR A 67 10.09 -3.62 9.67
C TYR A 67 9.26 -2.50 9.01
N ALA A 68 9.19 -1.31 9.62
CA ALA A 68 8.48 -0.18 9.04
C ALA A 68 9.06 0.25 7.68
N TYR A 69 10.40 0.31 7.58
CA TYR A 69 11.07 0.57 6.31
C TYR A 69 10.82 -0.53 5.28
N ALA A 70 10.87 -1.80 5.68
CA ALA A 70 10.59 -2.92 4.80
C ALA A 70 9.15 -2.86 4.26
N VAL A 71 8.17 -2.59 5.13
CA VAL A 71 6.76 -2.43 4.75
C VAL A 71 6.58 -1.29 3.74
N CYS A 72 7.21 -0.15 3.96
CA CYS A 72 7.14 0.99 3.05
C CYS A 72 7.83 0.70 1.71
N GLY A 73 9.05 0.14 1.75
CA GLY A 73 9.84 -0.20 0.58
C GLY A 73 9.16 -1.25 -0.30
N VAL A 74 8.66 -2.34 0.28
CA VAL A 74 7.91 -3.37 -0.44
C VAL A 74 6.64 -2.78 -1.05
N SER A 75 5.94 -1.90 -0.34
CA SER A 75 4.73 -1.25 -0.88
C SER A 75 5.02 -0.37 -2.11
N LEU A 76 6.13 0.36 -2.11
CA LEU A 76 6.58 1.16 -3.25
C LEU A 76 6.99 0.27 -4.42
N LEU A 77 7.74 -0.80 -4.14
CA LEU A 77 8.19 -1.75 -5.15
C LEU A 77 7.01 -2.47 -5.82
N VAL A 78 6.05 -2.97 -5.03
CA VAL A 78 4.83 -3.61 -5.56
C VAL A 78 4.03 -2.64 -6.42
N SER A 79 3.94 -1.37 -6.03
CA SER A 79 3.24 -0.34 -6.83
C SER A 79 3.96 -0.08 -8.16
N LEU A 80 5.30 -0.05 -8.16
CA LEU A 80 6.10 0.09 -9.37
C LEU A 80 5.94 -1.13 -10.29
N CYS A 81 6.04 -2.35 -9.74
CA CYS A 81 5.82 -3.58 -10.48
C CYS A 81 4.42 -3.62 -11.10
N ALA A 82 3.39 -3.27 -10.35
CA ALA A 82 2.02 -3.21 -10.85
C ALA A 82 1.87 -2.23 -12.02
N SER A 83 2.49 -1.04 -11.92
CA SER A 83 2.50 -0.08 -13.04
C SER A 83 3.18 -0.65 -14.28
N LEU A 84 4.32 -1.34 -14.12
CA LEU A 84 5.00 -2.00 -15.24
C LEU A 84 4.15 -3.10 -15.85
N PHE A 85 3.51 -3.94 -15.03
CA PHE A 85 2.62 -5.00 -15.52
C PHE A 85 1.43 -4.43 -16.28
N LEU A 86 0.82 -3.33 -15.81
CA LEU A 86 -0.27 -2.67 -16.52
C LEU A 86 0.18 -2.11 -17.88
N CYS A 87 1.39 -1.55 -17.98
CA CYS A 87 1.95 -1.12 -19.27
C CYS A 87 2.24 -2.30 -20.21
N LEU A 88 2.70 -3.44 -19.69
CA LEU A 88 3.04 -4.62 -20.49
C LEU A 88 1.80 -5.42 -20.94
N THR A 89 0.69 -5.32 -20.20
CA THR A 89 -0.54 -6.11 -20.45
C THR A 89 -1.60 -5.38 -21.27
N CYS A 90 -1.25 -4.27 -21.93
CA CYS A 90 -2.14 -3.35 -22.65
C CYS A 90 -3.07 -3.95 -23.74
N ASP A 91 -3.17 -5.27 -23.94
CA ASP A 91 -4.03 -5.88 -24.97
C ASP A 91 -4.75 -7.19 -24.55
N LEU A 92 -4.68 -7.61 -23.29
CA LEU A 92 -5.36 -8.85 -22.86
C LEU A 92 -6.77 -8.60 -22.29
N CYS A 93 -7.75 -8.53 -23.20
CA CYS A 93 -9.22 -8.66 -23.01
C CYS A 93 -9.71 -8.86 -21.56
N GLY A 94 -9.75 -7.81 -20.74
CA GLY A 94 -10.37 -7.83 -19.41
C GLY A 94 -9.58 -8.51 -18.28
N LEU A 95 -8.40 -9.08 -18.57
CA LEU A 95 -7.51 -9.62 -17.53
C LEU A 95 -6.95 -8.51 -16.63
N GLY A 96 -6.76 -7.31 -17.19
CA GLY A 96 -6.24 -6.15 -16.47
C GLY A 96 -7.03 -5.82 -15.19
N THR A 97 -8.37 -5.84 -15.25
CA THR A 97 -9.23 -5.52 -14.09
C THR A 97 -9.06 -6.52 -12.94
N TRP A 98 -8.87 -7.80 -13.24
CA TRP A 98 -8.64 -8.82 -12.22
C TRP A 98 -7.27 -8.68 -11.59
N LEU A 99 -6.25 -8.37 -12.39
CA LEU A 99 -4.90 -8.15 -11.90
C LEU A 99 -4.85 -6.91 -10.99
N GLU A 100 -5.51 -5.82 -11.39
CA GLU A 100 -5.68 -4.63 -10.53
C GLU A 100 -6.35 -4.97 -9.19
N PHE A 101 -7.43 -5.75 -9.23
CA PHE A 101 -8.11 -6.19 -8.01
C PHE A 101 -7.18 -6.99 -7.09
N VAL A 102 -6.45 -7.98 -7.64
CA VAL A 102 -5.53 -8.81 -6.85
C VAL A 102 -4.40 -7.97 -6.25
N VAL A 103 -3.80 -7.08 -7.04
CA VAL A 103 -2.73 -6.19 -6.56
C VAL A 103 -3.24 -5.27 -5.45
N HIS A 104 -4.38 -4.61 -5.64
CA HIS A 104 -4.94 -3.74 -4.63
C HIS A 104 -5.40 -4.53 -3.38
N GLY A 105 -5.92 -5.73 -3.56
CA GLY A 105 -6.30 -6.63 -2.47
C GLY A 105 -5.09 -7.03 -1.62
N LEU A 106 -4.01 -7.50 -2.26
CA LEU A 106 -2.76 -7.86 -1.58
C LEU A 106 -2.15 -6.66 -0.85
N GLN A 107 -2.10 -5.50 -1.51
CA GLN A 107 -1.59 -4.28 -0.90
C GLN A 107 -2.45 -3.87 0.31
N THR A 108 -3.76 -4.01 0.23
CA THR A 108 -4.67 -3.74 1.35
C THR A 108 -4.43 -4.68 2.51
N ALA A 109 -4.36 -5.99 2.25
CA ALA A 109 -4.06 -6.99 3.26
C ALA A 109 -2.73 -6.70 3.96
N TRP A 110 -1.71 -6.33 3.18
CA TRP A 110 -0.40 -5.94 3.71
C TRP A 110 -0.46 -4.74 4.67
N TRP A 111 -1.18 -3.68 4.29
CA TRP A 111 -1.34 -2.50 5.14
C TRP A 111 -2.20 -2.77 6.38
N VAL A 112 -3.18 -3.67 6.32
CA VAL A 112 -3.96 -4.11 7.49
C VAL A 112 -3.05 -4.80 8.51
N VAL A 113 -2.20 -5.72 8.05
CA VAL A 113 -1.23 -6.42 8.93
C VAL A 113 -0.26 -5.42 9.55
N ALA A 114 0.29 -4.49 8.75
CA ALA A 114 1.18 -3.44 9.23
C ALA A 114 0.50 -2.54 10.28
N SER A 115 -0.76 -2.14 10.05
CA SER A 115 -1.52 -1.30 10.99
C SER A 115 -1.73 -2.01 12.32
N ILE A 116 -2.07 -3.30 12.34
CA ILE A 116 -2.24 -4.07 13.57
C ILE A 116 -0.93 -4.15 14.35
N ILE A 117 0.19 -4.37 13.67
CA ILE A 117 1.51 -4.45 14.31
C ILE A 117 1.91 -3.10 14.89
N PHE A 118 1.79 -2.02 14.13
CA PHE A 118 2.10 -0.67 14.62
C PHE A 118 1.20 -0.27 15.78
N TRP A 119 -0.09 -0.59 15.74
CA TRP A 119 -1.00 -0.30 16.84
C TRP A 119 -0.62 -1.04 18.13
N LYS A 120 -0.31 -2.35 18.03
CA LYS A 120 0.13 -3.14 19.18
C LYS A 120 1.43 -2.60 19.77
N LYS A 121 2.40 -2.23 18.92
CA LYS A 121 3.70 -1.72 19.37
C LYS A 121 3.64 -0.30 19.91
N ALA A 122 2.83 0.56 19.32
CA ALA A 122 2.56 1.90 19.86
C ALA A 122 1.96 1.80 21.27
N ARG A 123 0.95 0.94 21.47
CA ARG A 123 0.33 0.76 22.79
C ARG A 123 1.31 0.20 23.83
N GLU A 124 2.09 -0.82 23.47
CA GLU A 124 3.13 -1.38 24.34
C GLU A 124 4.15 -0.31 24.78
N ALA A 125 4.53 0.59 23.87
CA ALA A 125 5.46 1.68 24.16
C ALA A 125 4.83 2.80 25.00
N ASN A 126 3.55 3.12 24.77
CA ASN A 126 2.80 4.09 25.56
C ASN A 126 2.59 3.61 27.00
N ASP A 127 2.27 2.33 27.19
CA ASP A 127 2.11 1.70 28.52
C ASP A 127 3.41 1.75 29.35
N GLN A 128 4.57 1.87 28.70
CA GLN A 128 5.88 2.00 29.35
C GLN A 128 6.30 3.45 29.60
N GLY A 129 5.47 4.43 29.23
CA GLY A 129 5.77 5.85 29.44
C GLY A 129 6.93 6.38 28.58
N LEU A 130 7.22 5.73 27.46
CA LEU A 130 8.25 6.20 26.53
C LEU A 130 7.84 7.55 25.92
N PRO A 131 8.78 8.49 25.69
CA PRO A 131 8.46 9.81 25.15
C PRO A 131 7.94 9.73 23.71
N ARG A 132 7.27 10.79 23.25
CA ARG A 132 6.74 10.96 21.87
C ARG A 132 5.55 10.06 21.50
N GLU A 133 4.64 9.85 22.45
CA GLU A 133 3.37 9.13 22.24
C GLU A 133 2.61 9.60 20.98
N ASP A 134 2.44 10.92 20.80
CA ASP A 134 1.72 11.52 19.67
C ASP A 134 2.20 11.03 18.30
N TRP A 135 3.51 10.84 18.13
CA TRP A 135 4.09 10.44 16.85
C TRP A 135 3.92 8.94 16.57
N ARG A 136 3.90 8.10 17.61
CA ARG A 136 3.66 6.66 17.47
C ARG A 136 2.22 6.39 17.05
N ASP A 137 1.29 7.06 17.70
CA ASP A 137 -0.13 6.95 17.40
C ASP A 137 -0.43 7.50 15.99
N ALA A 138 0.22 8.61 15.60
CA ALA A 138 0.10 9.13 14.24
C ALA A 138 0.51 8.10 13.17
N VAL A 139 1.61 7.36 13.36
CA VAL A 139 2.04 6.31 12.42
C VAL A 139 1.03 5.16 12.35
N ALA A 140 0.49 4.73 13.49
CA ALA A 140 -0.53 3.69 13.53
C ALA A 140 -1.83 4.12 12.80
N VAL A 141 -2.25 5.38 13.00
CA VAL A 141 -3.42 5.97 12.32
C VAL A 141 -3.16 6.11 10.82
N MET A 142 -1.99 6.60 10.39
CA MET A 142 -1.65 6.70 8.98
C MET A 142 -1.65 5.34 8.27
N ALA A 143 -1.13 4.29 8.92
CA ALA A 143 -1.18 2.94 8.38
C ALA A 143 -2.63 2.42 8.26
N CYS A 144 -3.49 2.73 9.22
CA CYS A 144 -4.92 2.41 9.17
C CYS A 144 -5.63 3.13 8.01
N VAL A 145 -5.34 4.43 7.81
CA VAL A 145 -5.88 5.21 6.69
C VAL A 145 -5.42 4.63 5.35
N ALA A 146 -4.15 4.24 5.23
CA ALA A 146 -3.62 3.58 4.03
C ALA A 146 -4.32 2.24 3.73
N ALA A 147 -4.61 1.45 4.77
CA ALA A 147 -5.38 0.22 4.65
C ALA A 147 -6.82 0.48 4.18
N LEU A 148 -7.50 1.46 4.77
CA LEU A 148 -8.87 1.83 4.41
C LEU A 148 -8.97 2.36 2.98
N LEU A 149 -8.04 3.23 2.56
CA LEU A 149 -7.93 3.68 1.17
C LEU A 149 -7.72 2.50 0.21
N GLY A 150 -6.87 1.54 0.60
CA GLY A 150 -6.67 0.31 -0.14
C GLY A 150 -7.96 -0.49 -0.30
N ALA A 151 -8.70 -0.69 0.79
CA ALA A 151 -9.93 -1.46 0.79
C ALA A 151 -11.01 -0.85 -0.10
N ILE A 152 -11.17 0.47 -0.08
CA ILE A 152 -12.11 1.20 -0.95
C ILE A 152 -11.75 0.98 -2.43
N MET A 153 -10.46 1.09 -2.78
CA MET A 153 -10.01 0.87 -4.15
C MET A 153 -10.20 -0.59 -4.59
N ALA A 154 -9.85 -1.56 -3.73
CA ALA A 154 -10.05 -2.98 -4.01
C ALA A 154 -11.54 -3.29 -4.21
N PHE A 155 -12.41 -2.73 -3.37
CA PHE A 155 -13.86 -2.91 -3.50
C PHE A 155 -14.41 -2.31 -4.80
N ALA A 156 -13.96 -1.11 -5.18
CA ALA A 156 -14.34 -0.49 -6.46
C ALA A 156 -13.93 -1.37 -7.66
N CYS A 157 -12.70 -1.92 -7.66
CA CYS A 157 -12.24 -2.84 -8.70
C CYS A 157 -13.03 -4.14 -8.71
N LEU A 158 -13.40 -4.68 -7.54
CA LEU A 158 -14.21 -5.88 -7.42
C LEU A 158 -15.60 -5.71 -8.05
N LEU A 159 -16.28 -4.59 -7.78
CA LEU A 159 -17.59 -4.31 -8.35
C LEU A 159 -17.53 -4.27 -9.89
N ASP A 160 -16.46 -3.75 -10.47
CA ASP A 160 -16.27 -3.72 -11.91
C ASP A 160 -15.92 -5.10 -12.48
N ALA A 161 -15.06 -5.87 -11.79
CA ALA A 161 -14.77 -7.25 -12.17
C ALA A 161 -16.05 -8.10 -12.17
N CYS A 162 -16.94 -7.91 -11.19
CA CYS A 162 -18.24 -8.56 -11.11
C CYS A 162 -19.18 -8.15 -12.25
N LYS A 163 -19.23 -6.87 -12.63
CA LYS A 163 -19.99 -6.41 -13.80
C LYS A 163 -19.44 -6.99 -15.10
N CYS A 164 -18.12 -7.08 -15.22
CA CYS A 164 -17.48 -7.75 -16.34
C CYS A 164 -17.87 -9.22 -16.38
N LEU A 165 -17.88 -9.96 -15.27
CA LEU A 165 -18.37 -11.35 -15.25
C LEU A 165 -19.85 -11.47 -15.65
N ALA A 166 -20.71 -10.59 -15.13
CA ALA A 166 -22.13 -10.60 -15.44
C ALA A 166 -22.40 -10.34 -16.93
N ASN A 167 -21.59 -9.50 -17.58
CA ASN A 167 -21.73 -9.18 -19.02
C ASN A 167 -20.85 -10.07 -19.93
N CYS A 168 -19.76 -10.68 -19.43
CA CYS A 168 -18.83 -11.50 -20.21
C CYS A 168 -19.36 -12.91 -20.52
N PHE A 169 -20.43 -13.36 -19.88
CA PHE A 169 -21.17 -14.53 -20.36
C PHE A 169 -21.66 -14.34 -21.82
N CYS A 170 -21.68 -13.09 -22.32
CA CYS A 170 -21.96 -12.75 -23.72
C CYS A 170 -20.74 -12.36 -24.58
N CYS A 171 -19.55 -12.08 -24.03
CA CYS A 171 -18.41 -11.54 -24.82
C CYS A 171 -17.37 -12.59 -25.25
N CYS A 172 -17.25 -13.74 -24.57
CA CYS A 172 -16.50 -14.89 -25.10
C CYS A 172 -17.38 -15.84 -25.92
N GLY A 173 -18.69 -15.58 -26.01
CA GLY A 173 -19.67 -16.33 -26.79
C GLY A 173 -20.14 -15.57 -28.03
N GLY A 174 -19.26 -15.42 -29.03
CA GLY A 174 -19.64 -15.21 -30.42
C GLY A 174 -20.23 -13.84 -30.82
N SER A 175 -19.36 -12.94 -31.30
CA SER A 175 -19.74 -12.04 -32.39
C SER A 175 -18.94 -12.39 -33.65
N ASP A 176 -19.25 -13.56 -34.20
CA ASP A 176 -18.95 -13.90 -35.60
C ASP A 176 -19.89 -13.14 -36.58
N ARG A 177 -20.68 -12.17 -36.08
CA ARG A 177 -21.67 -11.43 -36.87
C ARG A 177 -21.17 -10.10 -37.46
N ASP A 178 -20.04 -9.57 -37.02
CA ASP A 178 -19.52 -8.29 -37.57
C ASP A 178 -18.61 -8.45 -38.78
N TYR A 179 -17.97 -9.61 -38.98
CA TYR A 179 -17.22 -9.87 -40.22
C TYR A 179 -18.14 -9.96 -41.44
N ARG A 180 -19.38 -10.43 -41.26
CA ARG A 180 -20.36 -10.59 -42.35
C ARG A 180 -20.95 -9.26 -42.85
N LYS A 181 -20.94 -8.19 -42.04
CA LYS A 181 -21.41 -6.86 -42.47
C LYS A 181 -20.36 -6.05 -43.22
N ARG A 182 -19.06 -6.30 -43.02
CA ARG A 182 -18.01 -5.62 -43.79
C ARG A 182 -17.79 -6.22 -45.18
N GLY A 183 -18.14 -7.49 -45.41
CA GLY A 183 -18.13 -8.10 -46.74
C GLY A 183 -19.33 -7.75 -47.63
N ALA A 184 -20.43 -7.27 -47.05
CA ALA A 184 -21.66 -6.97 -47.80
C ALA A 184 -21.73 -5.54 -48.39
N ASN A 185 -20.84 -4.64 -47.98
CA ASN A 185 -20.75 -3.26 -48.49
C ASN A 185 -19.51 -3.05 -49.40
N ALA A 186 -18.90 -4.13 -49.88
CA ALA A 186 -17.75 -4.10 -50.77
C ALA A 186 -18.09 -4.54 -52.21
N VAL A 187 -19.35 -4.40 -52.64
CA VAL A 187 -19.81 -4.60 -54.03
C VAL A 187 -20.44 -3.31 -54.54
#